data_AF-A0A2N1DFP2-F1
#
_entry.id   AF-A0A2N1DFP2-F1
#
_cell.length_a   1.000
_cell.length_b   1.000
_cell.length_c   1.000
_cell.angle_alpha   90.00
_cell.angle_beta   90.00
_cell.angle_gamma   90.00
#
_symmetry.space_group_name_H-M   'P 1'
#
loop_
_entity.id
_entity.type
_entity.pdbx_description
1 polymer ?
#
loop_
_entity_poly.entity_id
_entity_poly.type
_entity_poly.pdbx_seq_one_letter_code
_entity_poly.pdbx_strand_id
1 'polypeptide(L)' 'MISKSLPAVLQQALEYHVNESQLTHDTELQDIYDRLSNLNEKVEYLKNKIKNNRDKNKS' A
#
# COMPACT_ATOMS: atom_id res chain seq x y z
N MET A 1 -6.33 -2.94 15.96
CA MET A 1 -5.17 -2.45 15.18
C MET A 1 -5.52 -2.56 13.71
N ILE A 2 -5.58 -1.45 12.97
CA ILE A 2 -5.58 -1.55 11.51
C ILE A 2 -4.15 -1.95 11.16
N SER A 3 -3.94 -3.24 10.97
CA SER A 3 -2.72 -3.72 10.32
C SER A 3 -2.64 -3.03 8.96
N LYS A 4 -1.46 -2.49 8.64
CA LYS A 4 -1.17 -1.93 7.32
C LYS A 4 -1.64 -2.90 6.24
N SER A 5 -2.14 -2.39 5.12
CA SER A 5 -2.43 -3.24 3.97
C SER A 5 -1.15 -3.95 3.52
N LEU A 6 -1.28 -5.14 2.92
CA LEU A 6 -0.12 -5.83 2.36
C LEU A 6 0.71 -4.94 1.41
N PRO A 7 0.11 -4.16 0.48
CA PRO A 7 0.85 -3.18 -0.32
C PRO A 7 1.64 -2.15 0.50
N ALA A 8 1.07 -1.63 1.59
CA ALA A 8 1.77 -0.68 2.46
C ALA A 8 2.93 -1.34 3.23
N VAL A 9 2.83 -2.64 3.56
CA VAL A 9 3.94 -3.40 4.14
C VAL A 9 5.04 -3.62 3.10
N LEU A 10 4.67 -3.95 1.86
CA LEU A 10 5.63 -4.15 0.76
C LEU A 10 6.37 -2.86 0.41
N GLN A 11 5.68 -1.71 0.40
CA GLN A 11 6.30 -0.40 0.20
C GLN A 11 7.33 -0.09 1.29
N GLN A 12 6.98 -0.33 2.55
CA GLN A 12 7.91 -0.12 3.67
C GLN A 12 9.13 -1.05 3.60
N ALA A 13 8.93 -2.32 3.23
CA ALA A 13 10.03 -3.26 3.05
C ALA A 13 10.97 -2.83 1.90
N LEU A 14 10.39 -2.32 0.81
CA LEU A 14 11.16 -1.79 -0.32
C LEU A 14 12.00 -0.58 0.10
N GLU A 15 11.40 0.42 0.78
CA GLU A 15 12.14 1.57 1.35
C GLU A 15 13.29 1.14 2.25
N TYR A 16 13.07 0.16 3.11
CA TYR A 16 14.12 -0.38 3.95
C TYR A 16 15.28 -0.96 3.13
N HIS A 17 14.99 -1.84 2.17
CA HIS A 17 16.04 -2.48 1.36
C HIS A 17 16.76 -1.51 0.42
N VAL A 18 16.08 -0.49 -0.11
CA VAL A 18 16.69 0.58 -0.92
C VAL A 18 17.70 1.37 -0.09
N ASN A 19 17.32 1.74 1.13
CA ASN A 19 18.19 2.47 2.05
C ASN A 19 19.40 1.62 2.48
N GLU A 20 19.19 0.36 2.84
CA GLU A 20 20.25 -0.56 3.27
C GLU A 20 21.23 -0.89 2.13
N SER A 21 20.72 -1.07 0.92
CA SER A 21 21.52 -1.48 -0.24
C SER A 21 22.14 -0.29 -0.99
N GLN A 22 21.91 0.94 -0.52
CA GLN A 22 22.36 2.19 -1.16
C GLN A 22 22.04 2.24 -2.65
N LEU A 23 20.86 1.72 -3.02
CA LEU A 23 20.45 1.67 -4.42
C LEU A 23 20.24 3.09 -4.95
N THR A 24 20.60 3.30 -6.21
CA THR A 24 20.30 4.56 -6.88
C THR A 24 18.79 4.64 -7.10
N HIS A 25 18.20 5.77 -6.71
CA HIS A 25 16.79 6.01 -6.96
C HIS A 25 16.57 6.37 -8.42
N ASP A 26 16.38 5.35 -9.24
CA ASP A 26 16.20 5.47 -10.69
C ASP A 26 14.72 5.40 -11.11
N THR A 27 14.48 5.49 -12.42
CA THR A 27 13.14 5.48 -13.00
C THR A 27 12.42 4.15 -12.76
N GLU A 28 13.13 3.03 -12.71
CA GLU A 28 12.52 1.72 -12.49
C GLU A 28 12.08 1.58 -11.03
N LEU A 29 12.92 2.01 -10.08
CA LEU A 29 12.56 2.03 -8.67
C LEU A 29 11.37 2.96 -8.39
N GLN A 30 11.34 4.14 -9.01
CA GLN A 30 10.19 5.04 -8.90
C GLN A 30 8.89 4.41 -9.43
N ASP A 31 8.92 3.72 -10.58
CA ASP A 31 7.73 3.04 -11.12
C ASP A 31 7.21 1.95 -10.16
N ILE A 32 8.11 1.22 -9.48
CA ILE A 32 7.72 0.23 -8.47
C ILE A 32 7.01 0.91 -7.27
N TYR A 33 7.55 2.04 -6.79
CA TYR A 33 6.90 2.82 -5.73
C TYR A 33 5.51 3.28 -6.13
N ASP A 34 5.36 3.81 -7.35
CA ASP A 34 4.10 4.33 -7.85
C ASP A 34 3.05 3.21 -7.96
N ARG A 35 3.46 2.03 -8.42
CA ARG A 35 2.60 0.84 -8.49
C ARG A 35 2.15 0.37 -7.10
N LEU A 36 3.05 0.33 -6.12
CA LEU A 36 2.73 -0.05 -4.74
C LEU A 36 1.79 0.95 -4.09
N SER A 37 2.00 2.24 -4.30
CA SER A 37 1.14 3.32 -3.81
C SER A 37 -0.28 3.20 -4.41
N ASN A 38 -0.38 3.08 -5.74
CA ASN A 38 -1.65 2.93 -6.44
C ASN A 38 -2.43 1.69 -5.99
N LEU A 39 -1.72 0.57 -5.78
CA LEU A 39 -2.33 -0.66 -5.28
C LEU A 39 -2.84 -0.48 -3.85
N ASN A 40 -2.08 0.20 -2.97
CA ASN A 40 -2.50 0.49 -1.62
C ASN A 40 -3.80 1.32 -1.58
N GLU A 41 -3.87 2.38 -2.38
CA GLU A 41 -5.07 3.24 -2.47
C GLU A 41 -6.30 2.44 -2.87
N LYS A 42 -6.19 1.56 -3.89
CA LYS A 42 -7.29 0.70 -4.33
C LYS A 42 -7.74 -0.27 -3.23
N VAL A 43 -6.79 -0.86 -2.50
CA VAL A 43 -7.09 -1.79 -1.40
C VAL A 43 -7.81 -1.06 -0.26
N GLU A 44 -7.34 0.11 0.15
CA GLU A 44 -8.00 0.89 1.20
C GLU A 44 -9.39 1.37 0.78
N TYR A 45 -9.55 1.79 -0.48
CA TYR A 45 -10.87 2.12 -1.03
C TYR A 45 -11.84 0.93 -0.92
N LEU A 46 -11.42 -0.27 -1.33
CA LEU A 46 -12.25 -1.47 -1.25
C LEU A 46 -12.56 -1.87 0.20
N LYS A 47 -11.59 -1.81 1.11
CA LYS A 47 -11.80 -2.05 2.54
C LYS A 47 -12.86 -1.12 3.12
N ASN A 48 -12.78 0.17 2.81
CA ASN A 48 -13.74 1.16 3.26
C ASN A 48 -15.13 0.91 2.67
N LYS A 49 -15.21 0.56 1.38
CA LYS A 49 -16.48 0.19 0.72
C LYS A 49 -17.13 -1.03 1.38
N ILE A 50 -16.35 -2.07 1.68
CA ILE A 50 -16.82 -3.28 2.38
C ILE A 50 -17.33 -2.93 3.78
N LYS A 51 -16.57 -2.11 4.53
CA LYS A 51 -16.98 -1.66 5.87
C LYS A 51 -18.30 -0.90 5.82
N ASN A 52 -18.40 0.10 4.94
CA ASN A 52 -19.62 0.91 4.78
C ASN A 52 -20.84 0.07 4.41
N ASN A 53 -20.68 -0.93 3.54
CA ASN A 53 -21.78 -1.84 3.18
C ASN A 53 -22.22 -2.71 4.37
N ARG A 54 -21.28 -3.18 5.20
CA ARG A 54 -21.61 -3.93 6.42
C ARG A 54 -22.36 -3.07 7.43
N ASP A 55 -21.97 -1.81 7.58
CA ASP A 55 -22.60 -0.88 8.53
C ASP A 55 -24.02 -0.51 8.07
N LYS A 56 -24.23 -0.29 6.76
CA LYS A 56 -25.56 -0.09 6.18
C LYS A 56 -26.50 -1.27 6.35
N ASN A 57 -26.00 -2.50 6.23
CA ASN A 57 -26.81 -3.72 6.38
C ASN A 57 -27.13 -4.08 7.84
N LYS A 58 -26.56 -3.36 8.81
CA LYS A 58 -26.83 -3.54 10.24
C LYS A 58 -27.79 -2.49 10.81
N SER A 59 -28.12 -1.46 10.03
CA SER A 59 -29.11 -0.41 10.37
C SER A 59 -30.45 -0.75 9.75
#